data_AF-A0A9X0WGQ0-F1
#
_entry.id   AF-A0A9X0WGQ0-F1
#
_cell.length_a   1.000
_cell.length_b   1.000
_cell.length_c   1.000
_cell.angle_alpha   90.00
_cell.angle_beta   90.00
_cell.angle_gamma   90.00
#
_symmetry.space_group_name_H-M   'P 1'
#
loop_
_entity.id
_entity.type
_entity.pdbx_description
1 polymer ?
#
loop_
_entity_poly.entity_id
_entity_poly.type
_entity_poly.pdbx_seq_one_letter_code
_entity_poly.pdbx_strand_id
1 'polypeptide(L)'
;MTDTPFELVDIQDPYHFSDSDWFQHCRQTGSPFVLVRRGEQTADVLWDFVTLPVACDALLRERLSELERDARAIFERHATEESFLRVKPTLIGFDRLPYEQATLAATALHDLIARYLPLAWHEDEAEAEAETEPAADTAHWTSTEEAMSTEPRTLWVEAMEAPSAA
;
A
#
# COMPACT_ATOMS: atom_id res chain seq x y z
N MET A 1 -19.39 6.55 4.35
CA MET A 1 -18.25 5.64 4.51
C MET A 1 -18.80 4.31 5.02
N THR A 2 -18.54 3.22 4.31
CA THR A 2 -18.92 1.87 4.74
C THR A 2 -18.11 1.47 5.97
N ASP A 3 -18.77 0.86 6.95
CA ASP A 3 -18.19 0.42 8.24
C ASP A 3 -17.36 -0.88 8.09
N THR A 4 -16.79 -1.12 6.91
CA THR A 4 -16.12 -2.37 6.54
C THR A 4 -14.68 -2.09 6.13
N PRO A 5 -13.69 -2.90 6.57
CA PRO A 5 -12.26 -2.67 6.28
C PRO A 5 -11.85 -3.10 4.87
N PHE A 6 -12.80 -3.10 3.93
CA PHE A 6 -12.62 -3.53 2.55
C PHE A 6 -13.63 -2.80 1.66
N GLU A 7 -13.29 -2.69 0.39
CA GLU A 7 -14.18 -2.14 -0.63
C GLU A 7 -14.91 -3.25 -1.37
N LEU A 8 -16.20 -3.05 -1.60
CA LEU A 8 -17.03 -3.97 -2.38
C LEU A 8 -17.20 -3.40 -3.79
N VAL A 9 -16.79 -4.15 -4.81
CA VAL A 9 -16.90 -3.76 -6.22
C VAL A 9 -17.60 -4.85 -7.02
N ASP A 10 -18.43 -4.45 -7.99
CA ASP A 10 -19.06 -5.40 -8.91
C ASP A 10 -18.02 -5.93 -9.91
N ILE A 11 -18.04 -7.23 -10.21
CA ILE A 11 -17.12 -7.82 -11.18
C ILE A 11 -17.23 -7.19 -12.57
N GLN A 12 -18.38 -6.60 -12.91
CA GLN A 12 -18.65 -5.89 -14.16
C GLN A 12 -17.98 -4.51 -14.27
N ASP A 13 -17.48 -3.96 -13.15
CA ASP A 13 -16.75 -2.68 -13.14
C ASP A 13 -15.34 -2.85 -12.53
N PRO A 14 -14.42 -3.50 -13.27
CA PRO A 14 -13.09 -3.83 -12.74
C PRO A 14 -12.12 -2.64 -12.69
N TYR A 15 -12.48 -1.46 -13.20
CA TYR A 15 -11.55 -0.33 -13.38
C TYR A 15 -11.79 0.84 -12.42
N HIS A 16 -12.83 0.80 -11.59
CA HIS A 16 -13.26 1.97 -10.80
C HIS A 16 -12.76 1.98 -9.33
N PHE A 17 -11.81 1.12 -8.96
CA PHE A 17 -11.35 1.02 -7.56
C PHE A 17 -10.15 1.92 -7.22
N SER A 18 -9.31 2.29 -8.19
CA SER A 18 -8.09 3.09 -7.91
C SER A 18 -8.37 4.56 -7.58
N ASP A 19 -9.56 5.06 -7.95
CA ASP A 19 -10.03 6.41 -7.63
C ASP A 19 -11.03 6.39 -6.45
N SER A 20 -11.18 5.26 -5.76
CA SER A 20 -12.10 5.19 -4.63
C SER A 20 -11.57 5.94 -3.40
N ASP A 21 -12.47 6.52 -2.62
CA ASP A 21 -12.13 7.16 -1.34
C ASP A 21 -11.42 6.17 -0.40
N TRP A 22 -11.78 4.88 -0.45
CA TRP A 22 -11.16 3.85 0.36
C TRP A 22 -9.72 3.57 -0.06
N PHE A 23 -9.45 3.49 -1.36
CA PHE A 23 -8.10 3.32 -1.88
C PHE A 23 -7.21 4.50 -1.47
N GLN A 24 -7.69 5.73 -1.63
CA GLN A 24 -6.94 6.92 -1.23
C GLN A 24 -6.69 6.95 0.28
N HIS A 25 -7.69 6.57 1.09
CA HIS A 25 -7.54 6.46 2.53
C HIS A 25 -6.50 5.41 2.94
N CYS A 26 -6.55 4.20 2.37
CA CYS A 26 -5.57 3.15 2.64
C CYS A 26 -4.16 3.59 2.25
N ARG A 27 -4.02 4.28 1.11
CA ARG A 27 -2.74 4.80 0.64
C ARG A 27 -2.19 5.89 1.58
N GLN A 28 -3.02 6.82 2.02
CA GLN A 28 -2.62 7.90 2.94
C GLN A 28 -2.25 7.37 4.33
N THR A 29 -2.94 6.33 4.80
CA THR A 29 -2.73 5.78 6.15
C THR A 29 -1.71 4.63 6.18
N GLY A 30 -1.20 4.21 5.01
CA GLY A 30 -0.37 3.01 4.90
C GLY A 30 -1.11 1.72 5.31
N SER A 31 -2.45 1.72 5.24
CA SER A 31 -3.29 0.58 5.60
C SER A 31 -3.46 -0.39 4.42
N PRO A 32 -3.74 -1.68 4.68
CA PRO A 32 -3.93 -2.65 3.62
C PRO A 32 -5.25 -2.41 2.89
N PHE A 33 -5.19 -2.30 1.57
CA PHE A 33 -6.38 -2.20 0.74
C PHE A 33 -6.85 -3.58 0.31
N VAL A 34 -7.98 -4.01 0.86
CA VAL A 34 -8.64 -5.27 0.49
C VAL A 34 -9.91 -4.97 -0.32
N LEU A 35 -10.09 -5.71 -1.40
CA LEU A 35 -11.21 -5.62 -2.33
C LEU A 35 -12.01 -6.92 -2.32
N VAL A 36 -13.33 -6.82 -2.32
CA VAL A 36 -14.26 -7.92 -2.57
C VAL A 36 -14.94 -7.68 -3.91
N ARG A 37 -14.60 -8.47 -4.92
CA ARG A 37 -15.23 -8.44 -6.25
C ARG A 37 -16.41 -9.38 -6.27
N ARG A 38 -17.61 -8.82 -6.30
CA ARG A 38 -18.86 -9.57 -6.28
C ARG A 38 -19.22 -10.09 -7.67
N GLY A 39 -19.40 -11.40 -7.80
CA GLY A 39 -20.09 -12.05 -8.91
C GLY A 39 -21.54 -12.40 -8.54
N GLU A 40 -22.21 -13.19 -9.39
CA GLU A 40 -23.63 -13.55 -9.17
C GLU A 40 -23.85 -14.41 -7.92
N GLN A 41 -22.98 -15.41 -7.69
CA GLN A 41 -23.11 -16.37 -6.59
C GLN A 41 -21.85 -16.47 -5.72
N THR A 42 -20.72 -16.05 -6.26
CA THR A 42 -19.42 -16.07 -5.60
C THR A 42 -18.80 -14.69 -5.62
N ALA A 43 -17.76 -14.50 -4.83
CA ALA A 43 -16.93 -13.31 -4.84
C ALA A 43 -15.45 -13.66 -4.71
N ASP A 44 -14.63 -12.79 -5.27
CA ASP A 44 -13.17 -12.87 -5.14
C ASP A 44 -12.72 -11.85 -4.09
N VAL A 45 -11.82 -12.27 -3.21
CA VAL A 45 -11.17 -11.39 -2.24
C VAL A 45 -9.75 -11.15 -2.73
N LEU A 46 -9.36 -9.89 -2.84
CA LEU A 46 -8.05 -9.50 -3.35
C LEU A 46 -7.41 -8.49 -2.41
N TRP A 47 -6.13 -8.72 -2.13
CA TRP A 47 -5.24 -7.74 -1.56
C TRP A 47 -4.04 -7.60 -2.48
N ASP A 48 -3.62 -6.36 -2.72
CA ASP A 48 -2.38 -6.01 -3.43
C ASP A 48 -1.59 -5.02 -2.57
N PHE A 49 -0.28 -5.03 -2.75
CA PHE A 49 0.67 -4.16 -2.09
C PHE A 49 0.59 -2.69 -2.53
N VAL A 50 -0.20 -2.37 -3.55
CA VAL A 50 -0.26 -1.04 -4.19
C VAL A 50 -0.47 0.16 -3.23
N THR A 51 -1.14 -0.02 -2.09
CA THR A 51 -1.34 1.06 -1.10
C THR A 51 -0.23 1.14 -0.05
N LEU A 52 0.73 0.21 -0.06
CA LEU A 52 1.78 0.12 0.95
C LEU A 52 3.11 0.74 0.47
N PRO A 53 3.85 1.41 1.35
CA PRO A 53 5.22 1.86 1.11
C PRO A 53 6.15 0.70 0.73
N VAL A 54 7.07 0.95 -0.20
CA VAL A 54 8.07 -0.03 -0.70
C VAL A 54 8.85 -0.73 0.43
N ALA A 55 9.06 -0.05 1.56
CA ALA A 55 9.73 -0.64 2.72
C ALA A 55 9.03 -1.91 3.28
N CYS A 56 7.70 -2.05 3.14
CA CYS A 56 7.00 -3.28 3.56
C CYS A 56 7.25 -4.47 2.63
N ASP A 57 7.69 -4.26 1.39
CA ASP A 57 7.87 -5.32 0.40
C ASP A 57 8.99 -6.28 0.84
N ALA A 58 10.07 -5.74 1.40
CA ALA A 58 11.16 -6.53 1.97
C ALA A 58 10.67 -7.41 3.13
N LEU A 59 9.93 -6.82 4.08
CA LEU A 59 9.40 -7.52 5.25
C LEU A 59 8.42 -8.64 4.87
N LEU A 60 7.52 -8.39 3.92
CA LEU A 60 6.56 -9.39 3.44
C LEU A 60 7.25 -10.52 2.68
N ARG A 61 8.31 -10.22 1.92
CA ARG A 61 9.12 -11.25 1.26
C ARG A 61 9.86 -12.13 2.26
N GLU A 62 10.48 -11.54 3.28
CA GLU A 62 11.20 -12.26 4.32
C GLU A 62 10.27 -13.20 5.10
N ARG A 63 9.02 -12.79 5.32
CA ARG A 63 8.01 -13.56 6.06
C ARG A 63 7.01 -14.28 5.16
N LEU A 64 7.31 -14.44 3.87
CA LEU A 64 6.37 -15.00 2.88
C LEU A 64 5.81 -16.36 3.29
N SER A 65 6.65 -17.26 3.81
CA SER A 65 6.19 -18.59 4.23
C SER A 65 5.22 -18.55 5.41
N GLU A 66 5.41 -17.62 6.35
CA GLU A 66 4.48 -17.42 7.46
C GLU A 66 3.18 -16.79 6.98
N LEU A 67 3.28 -15.77 6.13
CA LEU A 67 2.15 -15.11 5.49
C LEU A 67 1.31 -16.09 4.67
N GLU A 68 1.95 -16.94 3.85
CA GLU A 68 1.27 -17.96 3.05
C GLU A 68 0.53 -18.96 3.92
N ARG A 69 1.18 -19.47 4.98
CA ARG A 69 0.56 -20.41 5.92
C ARG A 69 -0.68 -19.79 6.57
N ASP A 70 -0.57 -18.55 7.05
CA ASP A 70 -1.67 -17.87 7.73
C ASP A 70 -2.81 -17.51 6.75
N ALA A 71 -2.48 -17.07 5.54
CA ALA A 71 -3.46 -16.80 4.47
C ALA A 71 -4.18 -18.07 4.02
N ARG A 72 -3.46 -19.18 3.90
CA ARG A 72 -4.04 -20.51 3.62
C ARG A 72 -5.01 -20.93 4.70
N ALA A 73 -4.67 -20.72 5.97
CA ALA A 73 -5.58 -21.03 7.07
C ALA A 73 -6.87 -20.18 7.03
N ILE A 74 -6.81 -18.93 6.57
CA ILE A 74 -8.02 -18.13 6.31
C ILE A 74 -8.83 -18.76 5.18
N PHE A 75 -8.18 -19.01 4.05
CA PHE A 75 -8.82 -19.60 2.87
C PHE A 75 -9.54 -20.91 3.21
N GLU A 76 -8.88 -21.85 3.88
CA GLU A 76 -9.44 -23.16 4.23
C GLU A 76 -10.69 -23.09 5.13
N ARG A 77 -10.85 -22.03 5.93
CA ARG A 77 -12.06 -21.84 6.76
C ARG A 77 -13.28 -21.38 5.97
N HIS A 78 -13.06 -20.75 4.81
CA HIS A 78 -14.09 -20.06 4.04
C HIS A 78 -14.32 -20.68 2.65
N ALA A 79 -13.37 -21.50 2.18
CA ALA A 79 -13.35 -22.10 0.86
C ALA A 79 -14.38 -23.22 0.68
N THR A 80 -14.78 -23.41 -0.58
CA THR A 80 -15.46 -24.60 -1.07
C THR A 80 -14.52 -25.36 -2.01
N GLU A 81 -14.97 -26.50 -2.54
CA GLU A 81 -14.20 -27.28 -3.53
C GLU A 81 -13.89 -26.51 -4.82
N GLU A 82 -14.67 -25.47 -5.12
CA GLU A 82 -14.49 -24.63 -6.32
C GLU A 82 -13.65 -23.39 -6.07
N SER A 83 -13.23 -23.14 -4.82
CA SER A 83 -12.46 -21.96 -4.46
C SER A 83 -10.97 -22.16 -4.76
N PHE A 84 -10.25 -21.07 -5.00
CA PHE A 84 -8.81 -21.10 -5.29
C PHE A 84 -8.04 -20.10 -4.45
N LEU A 85 -6.83 -20.49 -4.05
CA LEU A 85 -5.90 -19.64 -3.31
C LEU A 85 -4.74 -19.22 -4.23
N ARG A 86 -4.46 -17.92 -4.26
CA ARG A 86 -3.25 -17.35 -4.88
C ARG A 86 -2.48 -16.57 -3.83
N VAL A 87 -1.22 -16.91 -3.63
CA VAL A 87 -0.32 -16.18 -2.73
C VAL A 87 0.96 -15.82 -3.47
N LYS A 88 1.33 -14.56 -3.39
CA LYS A 88 2.59 -13.95 -3.81
C LYS A 88 3.00 -12.94 -2.74
N PRO A 89 4.28 -12.52 -2.68
CA PRO A 89 4.72 -11.54 -1.68
C PRO A 89 3.90 -10.25 -1.65
N THR A 90 3.42 -9.81 -2.82
CA THR A 90 2.71 -8.53 -2.97
C THR A 90 1.24 -8.72 -3.35
N LEU A 91 0.73 -9.96 -3.33
CA LEU A 91 -0.66 -10.23 -3.74
C LEU A 91 -1.19 -11.47 -3.06
N ILE A 92 -2.38 -11.36 -2.48
CA ILE A 92 -3.15 -12.49 -1.98
C ILE A 92 -4.54 -12.45 -2.60
N GLY A 93 -4.97 -13.57 -3.16
CA GLY A 93 -6.28 -13.73 -3.76
C GLY A 93 -6.98 -14.98 -3.26
N PHE A 94 -8.24 -14.83 -2.84
CA PHE A 94 -9.17 -15.93 -2.61
C PHE A 94 -10.25 -15.84 -3.68
N ASP A 95 -10.19 -16.73 -4.65
CA ASP A 95 -11.12 -16.71 -5.79
C ASP A 95 -12.30 -17.64 -5.53
N ARG A 96 -13.47 -17.25 -6.01
CA ARG A 96 -14.72 -18.04 -5.97
C ARG A 96 -15.14 -18.50 -4.57
N LEU A 97 -15.07 -17.60 -3.60
CA LEU A 97 -15.69 -17.82 -2.28
C LEU A 97 -17.21 -17.56 -2.36
N PRO A 98 -18.06 -18.28 -1.61
CA PRO A 98 -19.44 -17.85 -1.40
C PRO A 98 -19.46 -16.41 -0.86
N TYR A 99 -20.39 -15.57 -1.33
CA TYR A 99 -20.37 -14.13 -1.02
C TYR A 99 -20.26 -13.80 0.48
N GLU A 100 -21.04 -14.48 1.33
CA GLU A 100 -20.99 -14.29 2.78
C GLU A 100 -19.64 -14.71 3.39
N GLN A 101 -18.99 -15.73 2.80
CA GLN A 101 -17.68 -16.17 3.25
C GLN A 101 -16.58 -15.23 2.75
N ALA A 102 -16.75 -14.62 1.58
CA ALA A 102 -15.82 -13.65 1.03
C ALA A 102 -15.69 -12.40 1.90
N THR A 103 -16.79 -11.88 2.45
CA THR A 103 -16.75 -10.69 3.34
C THR A 103 -16.05 -10.98 4.67
N LEU A 104 -16.27 -12.16 5.24
CA LEU A 104 -15.56 -12.62 6.44
C LEU A 104 -14.07 -12.85 6.15
N ALA A 105 -13.75 -13.49 5.02
CA ALA A 105 -12.38 -13.72 4.59
C ALA A 105 -11.64 -12.40 4.29
N ALA A 106 -12.31 -11.40 3.72
CA ALA A 106 -11.75 -10.07 3.46
C ALA A 106 -11.36 -9.35 4.75
N THR A 107 -12.23 -9.41 5.78
CA THR A 107 -11.93 -8.85 7.10
C THR A 107 -10.72 -9.56 7.72
N ALA A 108 -10.72 -10.90 7.71
CA ALA A 108 -9.60 -11.67 8.24
C ALA A 108 -8.29 -11.44 7.47
N LEU A 109 -8.37 -11.23 6.16
CA LEU A 109 -7.21 -10.91 5.33
C LEU A 109 -6.66 -9.51 5.64
N HIS A 110 -7.53 -8.51 5.78
CA HIS A 110 -7.14 -7.17 6.21
C HIS A 110 -6.36 -7.24 7.54
N ASP A 111 -6.93 -7.89 8.55
CA ASP A 111 -6.30 -8.05 9.86
C ASP A 111 -4.99 -8.85 9.79
N LEU A 112 -4.92 -9.85 8.89
CA LEU A 112 -3.68 -10.57 8.63
C LEU A 112 -2.59 -9.62 8.13
N ILE A 113 -2.85 -8.86 7.06
CA ILE A 113 -1.83 -7.98 6.47
C ILE A 113 -1.42 -6.88 7.46
N ALA A 114 -2.38 -6.28 8.17
CA ALA A 114 -2.10 -5.22 9.14
C ALA A 114 -1.08 -5.65 10.21
N ARG A 115 -1.04 -6.93 10.59
CA ARG A 115 -0.03 -7.47 11.54
C ARG A 115 1.41 -7.48 11.02
N TYR A 116 1.60 -7.40 9.70
CA TYR A 116 2.91 -7.33 9.07
C TYR A 116 3.34 -5.90 8.76
N LEU A 117 2.48 -4.90 9.02
CA LEU A 117 2.82 -3.50 8.77
C LEU A 117 3.45 -2.88 10.03
N PRO A 118 4.47 -2.02 9.89
CA PRO A 118 5.01 -1.27 10.99
C PRO A 118 3.93 -0.39 11.61
N LEU A 119 3.79 -0.42 12.94
CA LEU A 119 2.86 0.45 13.69
C LEU A 119 3.16 1.96 13.52
N ALA A 120 4.35 2.31 13.00
CA ALA A 120 4.93 3.64 13.06
C ALA A 120 4.66 4.53 11.83
N TRP A 121 3.89 4.08 10.84
CA TRP A 121 3.61 4.91 9.65
C TRP A 121 2.53 5.97 9.86
N HIS A 122 2.10 6.17 11.11
CA HIS A 122 1.13 7.19 11.51
C HIS A 122 1.75 8.51 11.98
N GLU A 123 3.09 8.66 12.05
CA GLU A 123 3.69 9.82 12.74
C GLU A 123 4.67 10.68 11.92
N ASP A 124 5.11 10.31 10.72
CA ASP A 124 6.18 11.05 10.02
C ASP A 124 5.71 12.17 9.04
N GLU A 125 4.44 12.25 8.65
CA GLU A 125 3.97 13.32 7.73
C GLU A 125 3.24 14.48 8.44
N ALA A 126 2.97 14.40 9.74
CA ALA A 126 2.30 15.47 10.49
C ALA A 126 3.25 16.58 10.99
N GLU A 127 4.57 16.38 10.96
CA GLU A 127 5.56 17.40 11.37
C GLU A 127 6.12 18.25 10.20
N ALA A 128 5.73 17.97 8.94
CA ALA A 128 6.20 18.74 7.79
C ALA A 128 5.35 19.99 7.46
N GLU A 129 4.17 20.16 8.07
CA GLU A 129 3.27 21.31 7.83
C GLU A 129 3.03 22.20 9.06
N ALA A 130 3.95 22.22 10.04
CA ALA A 130 3.85 23.05 11.24
C ALA A 130 4.91 24.17 11.36
N GLU A 131 5.61 24.52 10.28
CA GLU A 131 6.43 25.74 10.22
C GLU A 131 6.04 26.62 9.02
N THR A 132 4.86 27.24 9.08
CA THR A 132 4.63 28.50 8.37
C THR A 132 3.75 29.39 9.26
N GLU A 133 4.38 29.99 10.28
CA GLU A 133 3.77 31.10 11.00
C GLU A 133 3.59 32.32 10.07
N PRO A 134 2.46 33.04 10.14
CA PRO A 134 2.24 34.25 9.37
C PRO A 134 2.86 35.45 10.09
N ALA A 135 4.01 35.93 9.60
CA ALA A 135 4.58 37.19 10.07
C ALA A 135 4.01 38.37 9.27
N ALA A 136 3.01 39.05 9.84
CA ALA A 136 2.60 40.38 9.40
C ALA A 136 3.30 41.46 10.26
N ASP A 137 4.03 42.32 9.56
CA ASP A 137 4.41 43.72 9.87
C ASP A 137 5.20 44.03 11.14
N THR A 138 6.45 44.52 11.00
CA THR A 138 6.78 45.96 11.04
C THR A 138 8.28 46.16 10.77
N ALA A 139 8.61 47.24 10.05
CA ALA A 139 9.89 47.57 9.41
C ALA A 139 11.14 47.81 10.28
N HIS A 140 12.31 47.73 9.62
CA HIS A 140 13.30 48.83 9.44
C HIS A 140 14.80 48.43 9.68
N TRP A 141 15.60 48.38 8.59
CA TRP A 141 17.02 48.87 8.45
C TRP A 141 18.15 48.14 9.23
N THR A 142 19.34 47.77 8.74
CA THR A 142 20.09 47.77 7.46
C THR A 142 21.27 46.79 7.58
N SER A 143 21.89 46.50 6.43
CA SER A 143 23.31 46.14 6.24
C SER A 143 23.66 44.70 6.62
N THR A 144 24.58 44.00 5.96
CA THR A 144 25.44 44.15 4.77
C THR A 144 26.24 42.84 4.86
N GLU A 145 26.26 41.99 3.83
CA GLU A 145 27.44 41.22 3.39
C GLU A 145 27.08 40.04 2.47
N GLU A 146 27.68 40.13 1.29
CA GLU A 146 28.32 39.04 0.53
C GLU A 146 27.49 37.84 0.07
N ALA A 147 27.00 38.00 -1.15
CA ALA A 147 26.84 36.92 -2.10
C ALA A 147 28.22 36.37 -2.51
N MET A 148 28.51 35.11 -2.19
CA MET A 148 29.41 34.27 -2.98
C MET A 148 28.93 32.80 -2.96
N SER A 149 28.07 32.52 -3.94
CA SER A 149 28.12 31.36 -4.84
C SER A 149 28.76 30.08 -4.30
N THR A 150 27.91 29.19 -3.77
CA THR A 150 28.22 27.77 -3.55
C THR A 150 28.17 27.06 -4.91
N GLU A 151 29.32 26.82 -5.53
CA GLU A 151 29.40 25.93 -6.69
C GLU A 151 29.20 24.46 -6.26
N PRO A 152 28.50 23.65 -7.07
CA PRO A 152 28.13 22.29 -6.74
C PRO A 152 29.32 21.32 -6.74
N ARG A 153 29.23 20.38 -5.80
CA ARG A 153 30.13 19.25 -5.62
C ARG A 153 30.23 18.40 -6.89
N THR A 154 31.46 17.98 -7.14
CA THR A 154 31.95 17.05 -8.15
C THR A 154 31.04 15.82 -8.27
N LEU A 155 30.40 15.64 -9.43
CA LEU A 155 29.73 14.40 -9.79
C LEU A 155 30.74 13.52 -10.53
N TRP A 156 30.94 12.33 -9.98
CA TRP A 156 31.90 11.34 -10.44
C TRP A 156 31.61 10.90 -11.87
N VAL A 157 32.70 10.70 -12.61
CA VAL A 157 32.75 10.15 -13.96
C VAL A 157 32.25 8.70 -13.93
N GLU A 158 31.16 8.43 -14.64
CA GLU A 158 30.78 7.06 -15.00
C GLU A 158 31.26 6.80 -16.42
N ALA A 159 32.31 5.98 -16.54
CA ALA A 159 32.81 5.49 -17.80
C ALA A 159 31.78 4.53 -18.41
N MET A 160 31.14 4.95 -19.51
CA MET A 160 30.56 4.00 -20.45
C MET A 160 31.65 3.56 -21.41
N GLU A 161 31.95 2.26 -21.46
CA GLU A 161 31.88 1.55 -22.73
C GLU A 161 31.78 0.02 -22.54
N ALA A 162 31.03 -0.54 -23.48
CA ALA A 162 30.28 -1.77 -23.50
C ALA A 162 31.11 -3.04 -23.80
N PRO A 163 30.50 -4.23 -23.64
CA PRO A 163 31.17 -5.53 -23.66
C PRO A 163 31.76 -5.98 -24.99
N SER A 164 32.84 -6.74 -24.84
CA SER A 164 33.52 -7.59 -25.83
C SER A 164 32.55 -8.49 -26.60
N ALA A 165 32.68 -8.50 -27.93
CA ALA A 165 32.07 -9.47 -28.82
C ALA A 165 33.15 -10.11 -29.70
N ALA A 166 33.20 -11.45 -29.64
CA ALA A 166 33.74 -12.44 -30.59
C ALA A 166 35.20 -12.32 -31.07
#